data_AF-A0A962F6Q0-F1
#
_entry.id   AF-A0A962F6Q0-F1
#
_cell.length_a   1.000
_cell.length_b   1.000
_cell.length_c   1.000
_cell.angle_alpha   90.00
_cell.angle_beta   90.00
_cell.angle_gamma   90.00
#
_symmetry.space_group_name_H-M   'P 1'
#
loop_
_entity.id
_entity.type
_entity.pdbx_description
1 polymer ?
#
loop_
_entity_poly.entity_id
_entity_poly.type
_entity_poly.pdbx_seq_one_letter_code
_entity_poly.pdbx_strand_id
1 'polypeptide(L)'
;MKFWIYILAFGLLLPTIAAAQGNFNFPAQDQAQEEQEKPFWPYDPRLRPEANKPPENQQTLFSNSSFLVHFVHVPDAPANVAVLRISQPIASSGCMKAEMPAPEMLDQGATLRAKIGAPIVSLYKPLPGSGEDCTQSMSTIYTDIVLNRDDLIENNVRRLTLANDFGVEHYAVEVSESALTLHAESNPKLFKPNTHIPGKDPLVYYFYPENTLVLSVPQAKPDQDIYEQVKNLATRRGLIPLQSVVKDFRVLDEDRKVFYFVDQSGRMAKDLTPGQKKPIGQVSIQKMYQGPNGPYATDLNLNVYARLPGTLD
;
A
#
# COMPACT_ATOMS: atom_id res chain seq x y z
N MET A 1 54.64 -19.00 2.46
CA MET A 1 54.76 -18.18 3.69
C MET A 1 53.60 -18.55 4.61
N LYS A 2 53.83 -19.46 5.57
CA LYS A 2 53.88 -19.20 7.04
C LYS A 2 52.59 -18.54 7.56
N PHE A 3 51.59 -19.34 7.95
CA PHE A 3 51.25 -19.76 9.34
C PHE A 3 51.11 -18.60 10.32
N TRP A 4 49.89 -18.40 10.87
CA TRP A 4 49.67 -18.13 12.30
C TRP A 4 48.30 -18.71 12.72
N ILE A 5 48.37 -19.76 13.51
CA ILE A 5 47.30 -20.36 14.30
C ILE A 5 47.38 -19.71 15.68
N TYR A 6 46.28 -19.18 16.22
CA TYR A 6 46.17 -18.89 17.65
C TYR A 6 45.15 -19.83 18.28
N ILE A 7 45.71 -20.82 18.97
CA ILE A 7 45.04 -21.62 20.00
C ILE A 7 45.15 -20.81 21.28
N LEU A 8 44.02 -20.51 21.93
CA LEU A 8 43.98 -20.07 23.31
C LEU A 8 43.09 -21.04 24.08
N ALA A 9 43.75 -21.79 24.95
CA ALA A 9 43.18 -22.74 25.87
C ALA A 9 43.11 -22.12 27.28
N PHE A 10 42.35 -22.81 28.14
CA PHE A 10 42.39 -22.80 29.59
C PHE A 10 41.59 -21.75 30.36
N GLY A 11 40.69 -22.27 31.21
CA GLY A 11 40.03 -21.52 32.27
C GLY A 11 38.84 -22.23 32.92
N LEU A 12 38.89 -23.55 33.12
CA LEU A 12 37.91 -24.28 33.94
C LEU A 12 38.17 -23.98 35.42
N LEU A 13 37.30 -23.16 36.02
CA LEU A 13 37.15 -23.05 37.47
C LEU A 13 35.68 -23.32 37.79
N LEU A 14 35.43 -24.51 38.36
CA LEU A 14 34.16 -24.90 38.94
C LEU A 14 34.04 -24.29 40.35
N PRO A 15 33.03 -23.47 40.65
CA PRO A 15 32.66 -23.17 42.02
C PRO A 15 31.78 -24.31 42.56
N THR A 16 32.21 -24.89 43.68
CA THR A 16 31.41 -25.70 44.59
C THR A 16 30.21 -24.87 45.10
N ILE A 17 29.00 -25.29 44.75
CA ILE A 17 27.75 -24.73 45.30
C ILE A 17 27.40 -25.51 46.56
N ALA A 18 27.48 -24.85 47.70
CA ALA A 18 26.93 -25.33 48.96
C ALA A 18 25.39 -25.21 48.93
N ALA A 19 24.69 -26.31 49.19
CA ALA A 19 23.24 -26.35 49.29
C ALA A 19 22.79 -25.68 50.60
N ALA A 20 22.31 -24.44 50.51
CA ALA A 20 21.58 -23.78 51.58
C ALA A 20 20.08 -24.03 51.37
N GLN A 21 19.47 -24.78 52.29
CA GLN A 21 18.01 -24.95 52.37
C GLN A 21 17.39 -23.66 52.90
N GLY A 22 17.06 -22.74 52.00
CA GLY A 22 16.26 -21.55 52.29
C GLY A 22 14.79 -21.82 51.99
N ASN A 23 13.92 -21.58 52.98
CA ASN A 23 12.47 -21.53 52.80
C ASN A 23 12.12 -20.49 51.72
N PHE A 24 11.80 -20.95 50.52
CA PHE A 24 11.23 -20.12 49.46
C PHE A 24 9.76 -19.82 49.80
N ASN A 25 9.54 -18.65 50.41
CA ASN A 25 8.25 -17.98 50.33
C ASN A 25 8.08 -17.54 48.87
N PHE A 26 7.20 -18.19 48.12
CA PHE A 26 6.82 -17.74 46.79
C PHE A 26 6.17 -16.35 46.92
N PRO A 27 6.74 -15.28 46.34
CA PRO A 27 6.03 -14.04 46.23
C PRO A 27 4.77 -14.29 45.38
N ALA A 28 3.67 -13.68 45.84
CA ALA A 28 2.37 -13.74 45.20
C ALA A 28 2.51 -13.50 43.70
N GLN A 29 1.75 -14.30 42.93
CA GLN A 29 1.59 -14.18 41.48
C GLN A 29 1.57 -12.70 41.08
N ASP A 30 2.55 -12.31 40.27
CA ASP A 30 2.46 -11.12 39.44
C ASP A 30 1.13 -11.22 38.69
N GLN A 31 0.15 -10.45 39.15
CA GLN A 31 -1.02 -10.13 38.38
C GLN A 31 -0.47 -9.42 37.15
N ALA A 32 -0.43 -10.14 36.02
CA ALA A 32 -0.28 -9.53 34.71
C ALA A 32 -1.35 -8.45 34.65
N GLN A 33 -0.93 -7.20 34.87
CA GLN A 33 -1.77 -6.06 34.67
C GLN A 33 -2.23 -6.18 33.23
N GLU A 34 -3.53 -6.39 33.02
CA GLU A 34 -4.18 -6.12 31.75
C GLU A 34 -3.87 -4.66 31.44
N GLU A 35 -2.76 -4.46 30.73
CA GLU A 35 -2.37 -3.20 30.16
C GLU A 35 -3.54 -2.81 29.26
N GLN A 36 -4.36 -1.86 29.74
CA GLN A 36 -5.58 -1.45 29.06
C GLN A 36 -5.21 -1.09 27.63
N GLU A 37 -5.58 -1.98 26.70
CA GLU A 37 -5.41 -1.78 25.27
C GLU A 37 -6.19 -0.52 24.88
N LYS A 38 -5.50 0.61 24.84
CA LYS A 38 -6.07 1.86 24.32
C LYS A 38 -6.04 1.75 22.80
N PRO A 39 -7.17 1.94 22.10
CA PRO A 39 -7.16 2.00 20.64
C PRO A 39 -6.25 3.15 20.20
N PHE A 40 -5.22 2.80 19.43
CA PHE A 40 -4.13 3.71 19.03
C PHE A 40 -4.61 4.89 18.18
N TRP A 41 -5.70 4.70 17.43
CA TRP A 41 -6.39 5.78 16.73
C TRP A 41 -7.91 5.63 16.81
N PRO A 42 -8.67 6.72 17.03
CA PRO A 42 -10.05 6.75 16.60
C PRO A 42 -10.05 6.72 15.06
N TYR A 43 -10.56 5.63 14.49
CA TYR A 43 -10.82 5.50 13.06
C TYR A 43 -11.48 6.77 12.52
N ASP A 44 -10.87 7.47 11.54
CA ASP A 44 -11.47 8.68 10.97
C ASP A 44 -12.73 8.30 10.17
N PRO A 45 -13.94 8.62 10.66
CA PRO A 45 -15.18 8.23 9.98
C PRO A 45 -15.33 8.89 8.61
N ARG A 46 -14.57 9.96 8.32
CA ARG A 46 -14.60 10.63 7.00
C ARG A 46 -13.97 9.77 5.92
N LEU A 47 -13.03 8.89 6.28
CA LEU A 47 -12.39 7.98 5.33
C LEU A 47 -13.32 6.81 4.95
N ARG A 48 -14.27 6.44 5.83
CA ARG A 48 -15.28 5.40 5.55
C ARG A 48 -16.50 5.49 6.49
N PRO A 49 -17.47 6.36 6.20
CA PRO A 49 -18.60 6.60 7.11
C PRO A 49 -19.51 5.37 7.27
N GLU A 50 -19.51 4.45 6.30
CA GLU A 50 -20.28 3.20 6.34
C GLU A 50 -19.76 2.16 7.33
N ALA A 51 -18.47 2.19 7.70
CA ALA A 51 -17.87 1.15 8.55
C ALA A 51 -18.37 1.17 10.01
N ASN A 52 -18.99 2.28 10.44
CA ASN A 52 -19.49 2.46 11.80
C ASN A 52 -20.97 2.06 11.98
N LYS A 53 -21.65 1.57 10.95
CA LYS A 53 -23.05 1.15 11.06
C LYS A 53 -23.12 -0.30 11.57
N PRO A 54 -23.75 -0.58 12.72
CA PRO A 54 -23.98 -1.95 13.15
C PRO A 54 -24.87 -2.65 12.10
N PRO A 55 -24.45 -3.78 11.52
CA PRO A 55 -25.23 -4.43 10.48
C PRO A 55 -26.47 -5.11 11.06
N GLU A 56 -27.63 -4.84 10.45
CA GLU A 56 -28.89 -5.56 10.74
C GLU A 56 -28.85 -6.95 10.10
N ASN A 57 -28.99 -8.00 10.91
CA ASN A 57 -29.05 -9.43 10.52
C ASN A 57 -27.79 -9.95 9.79
N GLN A 58 -26.87 -10.57 10.54
CA GLN A 58 -25.57 -10.99 10.06
C GLN A 58 -25.49 -12.51 9.81
N GLN A 59 -24.92 -12.90 8.68
CA GLN A 59 -24.37 -14.25 8.46
C GLN A 59 -23.00 -14.14 7.82
N THR A 60 -22.03 -14.89 8.34
CA THR A 60 -20.68 -15.01 7.77
C THR A 60 -20.65 -16.20 6.83
N LEU A 61 -20.62 -15.96 5.51
CA LEU A 61 -20.75 -17.04 4.51
C LEU A 61 -19.49 -17.31 3.69
N PHE A 62 -18.51 -16.40 3.73
CA PHE A 62 -17.33 -16.47 2.87
C PHE A 62 -16.12 -17.02 3.64
N SER A 63 -15.30 -17.83 2.96
CA SER A 63 -14.03 -18.29 3.52
C SER A 63 -13.04 -17.13 3.58
N ASN A 64 -12.54 -16.74 4.76
CA ASN A 64 -11.50 -15.70 4.91
C ASN A 64 -10.10 -16.25 4.62
N SER A 65 -9.97 -17.11 3.61
CA SER A 65 -8.75 -17.89 3.38
C SER A 65 -7.67 -17.13 2.62
N SER A 66 -7.99 -15.99 1.98
CA SER A 66 -7.02 -15.13 1.31
C SER A 66 -7.58 -13.74 1.06
N PHE A 67 -6.76 -12.73 1.31
CA PHE A 67 -6.96 -11.33 1.00
C PHE A 67 -5.87 -10.85 0.03
N LEU A 68 -6.19 -9.81 -0.72
CA LEU A 68 -5.25 -9.04 -1.51
C LEU A 68 -4.92 -7.75 -0.77
N VAL A 69 -3.64 -7.40 -0.72
CA VAL A 69 -3.13 -6.22 -0.01
C VAL A 69 -2.40 -5.33 -1.00
N HIS A 70 -2.71 -4.03 -0.95
CA HIS A 70 -2.01 -3.00 -1.72
C HIS A 70 -2.24 -1.64 -1.08
N PHE A 71 -1.32 -0.70 -1.29
CA PHE A 71 -1.58 0.68 -0.92
C PHE A 71 -2.51 1.36 -1.92
N VAL A 72 -3.26 2.34 -1.45
CA VAL A 72 -4.10 3.21 -2.26
C VAL A 72 -3.92 4.68 -1.91
N HIS A 73 -3.93 5.54 -2.93
CA HIS A 73 -4.02 6.98 -2.75
C HIS A 73 -5.49 7.43 -2.64
N VAL A 74 -5.81 8.06 -1.52
CA VAL A 74 -7.10 8.72 -1.29
C VAL A 74 -6.90 10.22 -1.53
N PRO A 75 -7.60 10.84 -2.50
CA PRO A 75 -7.36 12.23 -2.90
C PRO A 75 -7.41 13.27 -1.77
N ASP A 76 -8.27 13.03 -0.78
CA ASP A 76 -8.50 13.95 0.35
C ASP A 76 -7.79 13.53 1.64
N ALA A 77 -6.94 12.49 1.59
CA ALA A 77 -6.16 12.09 2.75
C ALA A 77 -5.04 13.10 3.06
N PRO A 78 -4.71 13.33 4.34
CA PRO A 78 -3.54 14.12 4.71
C PRO A 78 -2.26 13.59 4.07
N ALA A 79 -1.31 14.49 3.77
CA ALA A 79 -0.08 14.15 3.05
C ALA A 79 0.83 13.14 3.77
N ASN A 80 0.66 12.97 5.09
CA ASN A 80 1.37 12.01 5.94
C ASN A 80 0.60 10.70 6.14
N VAL A 81 -0.54 10.49 5.47
CA VAL A 81 -1.37 9.30 5.64
C VAL A 81 -1.25 8.36 4.45
N ALA A 82 -0.89 7.11 4.73
CA ALA A 82 -0.94 6.00 3.80
C ALA A 82 -2.18 5.14 4.08
N VAL A 83 -2.85 4.66 3.03
CA VAL A 83 -4.00 3.76 3.17
C VAL A 83 -3.66 2.41 2.58
N LEU A 84 -3.59 1.39 3.44
CA LEU A 84 -3.37 0.01 3.05
C LEU A 84 -4.73 -0.68 2.88
N ARG A 85 -5.08 -0.99 1.63
CA ARG A 85 -6.34 -1.65 1.28
C ARG A 85 -6.19 -3.16 1.33
N ILE A 86 -7.06 -3.79 2.11
CA ILE A 86 -7.21 -5.23 2.21
C ILE A 86 -8.51 -5.60 1.53
N SER A 87 -8.43 -6.30 0.41
CA SER A 87 -9.58 -6.66 -0.41
C SER A 87 -9.77 -8.16 -0.56
N GLN A 88 -11.01 -8.57 -0.76
CA GLN A 88 -11.38 -9.95 -1.04
C GLN A 88 -12.32 -9.98 -2.24
N PRO A 89 -11.95 -10.66 -3.34
CA PRO A 89 -12.88 -10.89 -4.43
C PRO A 89 -13.98 -11.85 -3.95
N ILE A 90 -15.23 -11.48 -4.17
CA ILE A 90 -16.38 -12.32 -3.88
C ILE A 90 -17.21 -12.54 -5.14
N ALA A 91 -17.59 -13.79 -5.36
CA ALA A 91 -18.56 -14.18 -6.36
C ALA A 91 -19.80 -14.68 -5.63
N SER A 92 -20.91 -13.96 -5.78
CA SER A 92 -22.18 -14.32 -5.16
C SER A 92 -23.29 -14.39 -6.20
N SER A 93 -24.19 -15.35 -6.04
CA SER A 93 -25.47 -15.38 -6.73
C SER A 93 -26.57 -14.82 -5.81
N GLY A 94 -27.46 -14.00 -6.38
CA GLY A 94 -28.59 -13.41 -5.65
C GLY A 94 -28.34 -12.01 -5.09
N CYS A 95 -29.38 -11.42 -4.50
CA CYS A 95 -29.35 -10.07 -3.93
C CYS A 95 -28.73 -10.07 -2.54
N MET A 96 -27.40 -10.16 -2.48
CA MET A 96 -26.65 -9.97 -1.24
C MET A 96 -25.74 -8.75 -1.34
N LYS A 97 -25.62 -8.05 -0.21
CA LYS A 97 -24.59 -7.04 -0.01
C LYS A 97 -23.59 -7.59 0.98
N ALA A 98 -22.33 -7.56 0.60
CA ALA A 98 -21.24 -7.94 1.48
C ALA A 98 -20.39 -6.71 1.77
N GLU A 99 -19.96 -6.57 3.01
CA GLU A 99 -19.10 -5.48 3.47
C GLU A 99 -18.04 -6.03 4.42
N MET A 100 -16.83 -5.47 4.40
CA MET A 100 -15.82 -5.80 5.40
C MET A 100 -15.94 -4.84 6.58
N PRO A 101 -15.92 -5.32 7.83
CA PRO A 101 -15.89 -4.46 9.00
C PRO A 101 -14.60 -3.61 9.02
N ALA A 102 -14.62 -2.53 9.80
CA ALA A 102 -13.40 -1.78 10.11
C ALA A 102 -12.38 -2.71 10.80
N PRO A 103 -11.07 -2.55 10.51
CA PRO A 103 -10.05 -3.33 11.19
C PRO A 103 -9.93 -2.89 12.66
N GLU A 104 -9.76 -3.84 13.57
CA GLU A 104 -9.42 -3.54 14.96
C GLU A 104 -7.91 -3.29 15.04
N MET A 105 -7.51 -2.06 15.37
CA MET A 105 -6.11 -1.65 15.47
C MET A 105 -5.65 -1.65 16.93
N LEU A 106 -4.59 -2.41 17.22
CA LEU A 106 -3.96 -2.52 18.52
C LEU A 106 -2.49 -2.10 18.41
N ASP A 107 -2.08 -1.14 19.24
CA ASP A 107 -0.67 -0.76 19.36
C ASP A 107 0.02 -1.56 20.45
N GLN A 108 1.16 -2.13 20.11
CA GLN A 108 2.02 -2.93 20.96
C GLN A 108 3.46 -2.38 20.91
N GLY A 109 3.60 -1.05 20.83
CA GLY A 109 4.86 -0.31 20.78
C GLY A 109 5.51 -0.43 19.41
N ALA A 110 6.59 -1.21 19.31
CA ALA A 110 7.28 -1.40 18.02
C ALA A 110 6.49 -2.25 17.01
N THR A 111 5.33 -2.79 17.40
CA THR A 111 4.46 -3.59 16.54
C THR A 111 3.05 -3.01 16.52
N LEU A 112 2.54 -2.72 15.32
CA LEU A 112 1.14 -2.41 15.09
C LEU A 112 0.41 -3.69 14.68
N ARG A 113 -0.70 -4.01 15.34
CA ARG A 113 -1.52 -5.18 15.00
C ARG A 113 -2.87 -4.73 14.45
N ALA A 114 -3.19 -5.20 13.25
CA ALA A 114 -4.48 -5.00 12.61
C ALA A 114 -5.21 -6.34 12.53
N LYS A 115 -6.34 -6.45 13.22
CA LYS A 115 -7.21 -7.62 13.15
C LYS A 115 -8.36 -7.37 12.17
N ILE A 116 -8.41 -8.21 11.16
CA ILE A 116 -9.34 -8.14 10.03
C ILE A 116 -10.49 -9.11 10.31
N GLY A 117 -11.67 -8.53 10.56
CA GLY A 117 -12.90 -9.31 10.75
C GLY A 117 -13.38 -9.96 9.45
N ALA A 118 -14.26 -10.95 9.61
CA ALA A 118 -14.88 -11.62 8.48
C ALA A 118 -15.84 -10.68 7.71
N PRO A 119 -16.05 -10.88 6.39
CA PRO A 119 -17.09 -10.22 5.64
C PRO A 119 -18.47 -10.43 6.28
N ILE A 120 -19.23 -9.35 6.36
CA ILE A 120 -20.60 -9.36 6.84
C ILE A 120 -21.51 -9.37 5.61
N VAL A 121 -22.41 -10.33 5.54
CA VAL A 121 -23.36 -10.48 4.44
C VAL A 121 -24.75 -10.13 4.92
N SER A 122 -25.39 -9.19 4.22
CA SER A 122 -26.80 -8.86 4.38
C SER A 122 -27.56 -9.34 3.14
N LEU A 123 -28.58 -10.16 3.37
CA LEU A 123 -29.49 -10.61 2.33
C LEU A 123 -30.59 -9.55 2.16
N TYR A 124 -30.71 -8.98 0.97
CA TYR A 124 -31.90 -8.21 0.64
C TYR A 124 -33.05 -9.18 0.44
N LYS A 125 -34.11 -9.04 1.23
CA LYS A 125 -35.40 -9.63 0.84
C LYS A 125 -35.97 -8.73 -0.26
N PRO A 126 -36.07 -9.19 -1.53
CA PRO A 126 -36.83 -8.44 -2.51
C PRO A 126 -38.26 -8.30 -1.98
N LEU A 127 -38.82 -7.09 -2.09
CA LEU A 127 -40.24 -6.88 -1.80
C LEU A 127 -41.06 -7.85 -2.69
N PRO A 128 -42.06 -8.55 -2.15
CA PRO A 128 -42.90 -9.43 -2.98
C PRO A 128 -43.46 -8.62 -4.17
N GLY A 129 -43.07 -9.00 -5.39
CA GLY A 129 -43.54 -8.37 -6.62
C GLY A 129 -42.59 -7.36 -7.30
N SER A 130 -41.37 -7.11 -6.80
CA SER A 130 -40.48 -6.12 -7.42
C SER A 130 -39.85 -6.54 -8.75
N GLY A 131 -39.87 -7.83 -9.13
CA GLY A 131 -39.37 -8.29 -10.44
C GLY A 131 -37.92 -7.92 -10.76
N GLU A 132 -37.17 -7.40 -9.79
CA GLU A 132 -35.77 -7.03 -9.96
C GLU A 132 -34.94 -8.30 -10.01
N ASP A 133 -34.50 -8.65 -11.22
CA ASP A 133 -33.55 -9.73 -11.45
C ASP A 133 -32.28 -9.43 -10.66
N CYS A 134 -32.08 -10.15 -9.56
CA CYS A 134 -30.82 -10.19 -8.82
C CYS A 134 -29.73 -10.76 -9.74
N THR A 135 -29.08 -9.90 -10.49
CA THR A 135 -27.99 -10.29 -11.38
C THR A 135 -26.77 -10.68 -10.56
N GLN A 136 -26.07 -11.73 -11.02
CA GLN A 136 -24.79 -12.11 -10.45
C GLN A 136 -23.81 -10.95 -10.65
N SER A 137 -23.32 -10.39 -9.56
CA SER A 137 -22.25 -9.39 -9.60
C SER A 137 -21.00 -9.97 -8.94
N MET A 138 -19.90 -9.95 -9.69
CA MET A 138 -18.58 -10.07 -9.07
C MET A 138 -18.30 -8.72 -8.42
N SER A 139 -18.11 -8.71 -7.11
CA SER A 139 -17.72 -7.50 -6.39
C SER A 139 -16.44 -7.76 -5.62
N THR A 140 -15.70 -6.69 -5.37
CA THR A 140 -14.55 -6.74 -4.48
C THR A 140 -14.95 -5.97 -3.24
N ILE A 141 -15.00 -6.67 -2.11
CA ILE A 141 -15.15 -6.03 -0.81
C ILE A 141 -13.77 -5.70 -0.28
N TYR A 142 -13.68 -4.63 0.49
CA TYR A 142 -12.42 -4.20 1.05
C TYR A 142 -12.61 -3.52 2.40
N THR A 143 -11.53 -3.49 3.16
CA THR A 143 -11.35 -2.63 4.33
C THR A 143 -10.00 -1.95 4.23
N ASP A 144 -9.91 -0.77 4.83
CA ASP A 144 -8.75 0.10 4.70
C ASP A 144 -8.11 0.27 6.08
N ILE A 145 -6.80 0.00 6.16
CA ILE A 145 -5.97 0.34 7.31
C ILE A 145 -5.32 1.68 7.01
N VAL A 146 -5.52 2.63 7.93
CA VAL A 146 -4.95 3.97 7.83
C VAL A 146 -3.67 3.99 8.65
N LEU A 147 -2.56 4.38 8.01
CA LEU A 147 -1.23 4.41 8.59
C LEU A 147 -0.69 5.84 8.51
N ASN A 148 -0.54 6.50 9.67
CA ASN A 148 0.06 7.84 9.74
C ASN A 148 1.58 7.72 9.85
N ARG A 149 2.30 8.31 8.89
CA ARG A 149 3.76 8.32 8.81
C ARG A 149 4.43 8.86 10.07
N ASP A 150 3.96 10.00 10.55
CA ASP A 150 4.63 10.71 11.65
C ASP A 150 4.50 9.90 12.95
N ASP A 151 3.32 9.33 13.18
CA ASP A 151 3.05 8.45 14.32
C ASP A 151 3.86 7.13 14.23
N LEU A 152 4.01 6.55 13.03
CA LEU A 152 4.86 5.36 12.82
C LEU A 152 6.33 5.65 13.17
N ILE A 153 6.82 6.85 12.82
CA ILE A 153 8.19 7.30 13.12
C ILE A 153 8.33 7.58 14.62
N GLU A 154 7.42 8.36 15.21
CA GLU A 154 7.46 8.74 16.63
C GLU A 154 7.44 7.52 17.56
N ASN A 155 6.60 6.52 17.24
CA ASN A 155 6.47 5.30 18.03
C ASN A 155 7.50 4.22 17.63
N ASN A 156 8.39 4.50 16.67
CA ASN A 156 9.40 3.56 16.16
C ASN A 156 8.77 2.20 15.82
N VAL A 157 7.65 2.22 15.10
CA VAL A 157 6.97 1.02 14.63
C VAL A 157 7.81 0.34 13.55
N ARG A 158 8.17 -0.91 13.79
CA ARG A 158 9.04 -1.72 12.91
C ARG A 158 8.33 -2.92 12.31
N ARG A 159 7.12 -3.21 12.78
CA ARG A 159 6.35 -4.36 12.34
C ARG A 159 4.86 -4.04 12.24
N LEU A 160 4.25 -4.49 11.17
CA LEU A 160 2.80 -4.56 11.01
C LEU A 160 2.37 -6.04 11.03
N THR A 161 1.47 -6.38 11.94
CA THR A 161 0.90 -7.72 12.08
C THR A 161 -0.53 -7.71 11.57
N LEU A 162 -0.79 -8.41 10.47
CA LEU A 162 -2.14 -8.63 9.95
C LEU A 162 -2.66 -9.96 10.49
N ALA A 163 -3.83 -9.93 11.13
CA ALA A 163 -4.43 -11.12 11.74
C ALA A 163 -5.89 -11.28 11.32
N ASN A 164 -6.34 -12.52 11.16
CA ASN A 164 -7.76 -12.86 11.10
C ASN A 164 -7.99 -14.15 11.91
N ASP A 165 -9.19 -14.72 11.85
CA ASP A 165 -9.52 -15.96 12.57
C ASP A 165 -8.75 -17.20 12.08
N PHE A 166 -8.08 -17.12 10.93
CA PHE A 166 -7.40 -18.24 10.27
C PHE A 166 -5.88 -18.18 10.41
N GLY A 167 -5.31 -17.04 10.81
CA GLY A 167 -3.89 -16.92 11.05
C GLY A 167 -3.40 -15.49 11.13
N VAL A 168 -2.07 -15.38 11.14
CA VAL A 168 -1.34 -14.14 11.37
C VAL A 168 -0.18 -14.06 10.39
N GLU A 169 0.05 -12.89 9.81
CA GLU A 169 1.21 -12.60 8.97
C GLU A 169 1.88 -11.30 9.41
N HIS A 170 3.20 -11.25 9.25
CA HIS A 170 4.03 -10.16 9.71
C HIS A 170 4.73 -9.48 8.54
N TYR A 171 4.77 -8.16 8.59
CA TYR A 171 5.49 -7.32 7.65
C TYR A 171 6.47 -6.45 8.42
N ALA A 172 7.72 -6.43 7.99
CA ALA A 172 8.67 -5.43 8.45
C ALA A 172 8.28 -4.07 7.86
N VAL A 173 8.24 -3.06 8.72
CA VAL A 173 7.87 -1.69 8.39
C VAL A 173 9.13 -0.86 8.26
N GLU A 174 9.35 -0.32 7.06
CA GLU A 174 10.37 0.70 6.80
C GLU A 174 9.67 2.01 6.46
N VAL A 175 9.70 2.95 7.40
CA VAL A 175 9.09 4.28 7.24
C VAL A 175 10.17 5.35 7.13
N SER A 176 9.95 6.29 6.23
CA SER A 176 10.78 7.46 6.01
C SER A 176 9.88 8.66 5.72
N GLU A 177 10.47 9.86 5.63
CA GLU A 177 9.74 11.07 5.22
C GLU A 177 9.05 10.93 3.85
N SER A 178 9.68 10.20 2.92
CA SER A 178 9.23 10.10 1.53
C SER A 178 8.41 8.85 1.22
N ALA A 179 8.56 7.78 1.99
CA ALA A 179 7.93 6.50 1.68
C ALA A 179 7.68 5.63 2.90
N LEU A 180 6.66 4.79 2.79
CA LEU A 180 6.36 3.66 3.66
C LEU A 180 6.49 2.37 2.85
N THR A 181 7.36 1.46 3.30
CA THR A 181 7.60 0.17 2.65
C THR A 181 7.26 -0.97 3.61
N LEU A 182 6.52 -1.96 3.14
CA LEU A 182 6.20 -3.17 3.87
C LEU A 182 6.85 -4.38 3.19
N HIS A 183 7.74 -5.06 3.91
CA HIS A 183 8.38 -6.30 3.46
C HIS A 183 7.76 -7.48 4.17
N ALA A 184 7.24 -8.46 3.42
CA ALA A 184 6.71 -9.67 4.05
C ALA A 184 7.85 -10.45 4.74
N GLU A 185 7.71 -10.75 6.04
CA GLU A 185 8.74 -11.52 6.77
C GLU A 185 8.76 -13.01 6.36
N SER A 186 7.70 -13.48 5.68
CA SER A 186 7.57 -14.83 5.14
C SER A 186 6.71 -14.82 3.87
N ASN A 187 6.64 -15.94 3.14
CA ASN A 187 5.80 -16.05 1.95
C ASN A 187 4.30 -15.93 2.33
N PRO A 188 3.61 -14.82 1.95
CA PRO A 188 2.25 -14.56 2.41
C PRO A 188 1.26 -15.54 1.77
N LYS A 189 0.45 -16.17 2.63
CA LYS A 189 -0.62 -17.12 2.27
C LYS A 189 -2.00 -16.52 2.50
N LEU A 190 -2.18 -15.71 3.54
CA LEU A 190 -3.44 -15.09 3.92
C LEU A 190 -3.56 -13.68 3.37
N PHE A 191 -2.50 -12.86 3.40
CA PHE A 191 -2.52 -11.45 2.99
C PHE A 191 -1.57 -11.23 1.83
N LYS A 192 -2.01 -11.57 0.61
CA LYS A 192 -1.12 -11.57 -0.56
C LYS A 192 -1.04 -10.19 -1.18
N PRO A 193 0.12 -9.72 -1.63
CA PRO A 193 0.18 -8.54 -2.49
C PRO A 193 -0.72 -8.68 -3.72
N ASN A 194 -1.41 -7.59 -4.09
CA ASN A 194 -2.24 -7.60 -5.30
C ASN A 194 -1.36 -7.63 -6.56
N THR A 195 -1.30 -8.78 -7.22
CA THR A 195 -0.44 -9.00 -8.39
C THR A 195 -0.86 -8.25 -9.64
N HIS A 196 -2.01 -7.57 -9.64
CA HIS A 196 -2.46 -6.74 -10.75
C HIS A 196 -1.93 -5.30 -10.67
N ILE A 197 -1.28 -4.93 -9.57
CA ILE A 197 -0.70 -3.60 -9.36
C ILE A 197 0.83 -3.69 -9.51
N PRO A 198 1.49 -2.72 -10.17
CA PRO A 198 2.96 -2.63 -10.22
C PRO A 198 3.59 -2.49 -8.81
N GLY A 199 4.85 -2.90 -8.62
CA GLY A 199 5.50 -2.83 -7.29
C GLY A 199 4.98 -3.86 -6.28
N LYS A 200 4.98 -5.14 -6.69
CA LYS A 200 4.27 -6.24 -6.02
C LYS A 200 4.91 -6.72 -4.73
N ASP A 201 6.21 -6.51 -4.55
CA ASP A 201 6.97 -6.86 -3.36
C ASP A 201 8.34 -6.17 -3.42
N PRO A 202 8.71 -5.34 -2.44
CA PRO A 202 7.91 -4.93 -1.29
C PRO A 202 6.72 -4.04 -1.67
N LEU A 203 5.72 -3.96 -0.78
CA LEU A 203 4.63 -2.99 -0.93
C LEU A 203 5.17 -1.61 -0.60
N VAL A 204 5.16 -0.69 -1.56
CA VAL A 204 5.71 0.67 -1.38
C VAL A 204 4.59 1.69 -1.55
N TYR A 205 4.53 2.65 -0.62
CA TYR A 205 3.72 3.85 -0.70
C TYR A 205 4.62 5.07 -0.66
N TYR A 206 4.47 5.98 -1.63
CA TYR A 206 5.19 7.24 -1.64
C TYR A 206 4.31 8.37 -1.10
N PHE A 207 4.81 9.12 -0.12
CA PHE A 207 4.17 10.34 0.35
C PHE A 207 4.45 11.46 -0.65
N TYR A 208 3.65 11.52 -1.71
CA TYR A 208 3.81 12.49 -2.78
C TYR A 208 3.67 13.93 -2.25
N PRO A 209 4.60 14.84 -2.59
CA PRO A 209 4.42 16.26 -2.32
C PRO A 209 3.12 16.78 -2.93
N GLU A 210 2.56 17.83 -2.33
CA GLU A 210 1.45 18.56 -2.95
C GLU A 210 1.83 18.97 -4.39
N ASN A 211 0.85 18.94 -5.29
CA ASN A 211 1.03 19.26 -6.72
C ASN A 211 1.92 18.28 -7.50
N THR A 212 2.08 17.05 -7.00
CA THR A 212 2.62 15.96 -7.82
C THR A 212 1.70 15.69 -9.01
N LEU A 213 2.30 15.51 -10.17
CA LEU A 213 1.64 15.22 -11.45
C LEU A 213 2.21 13.96 -12.06
N VAL A 214 1.31 13.16 -12.63
CA VAL A 214 1.67 12.01 -13.44
C VAL A 214 1.52 12.39 -14.91
N LEU A 215 2.62 12.36 -15.63
CA LEU A 215 2.67 12.56 -17.07
C LEU A 215 2.57 11.21 -17.77
N SER A 216 1.69 11.11 -18.75
CA SER A 216 1.49 9.90 -19.55
C SER A 216 1.62 10.18 -21.04
N VAL A 217 2.26 9.27 -21.76
CA VAL A 217 2.39 9.28 -23.23
C VAL A 217 1.79 7.99 -23.79
N PRO A 218 0.45 7.88 -23.88
CA PRO A 218 -0.22 6.62 -24.19
C PRO A 218 0.13 6.07 -25.60
N GLN A 219 0.55 6.94 -26.51
CA GLN A 219 0.94 6.59 -27.87
C GLN A 219 2.36 6.02 -27.99
N ALA A 220 3.18 6.14 -26.94
CA ALA A 220 4.54 5.61 -26.94
C ALA A 220 4.52 4.08 -26.89
N LYS A 221 5.49 3.46 -27.56
CA LYS A 221 5.70 2.02 -27.49
C LYS A 221 6.65 1.68 -26.33
N PRO A 222 6.56 0.46 -25.74
CA PRO A 222 7.41 0.07 -24.62
C PRO A 222 8.92 0.14 -24.88
N ASP A 223 9.34 -0.02 -26.14
CA ASP A 223 10.73 0.01 -26.59
C ASP A 223 11.26 1.43 -26.86
N GLN A 224 10.40 2.45 -26.82
CA GLN A 224 10.78 3.83 -27.10
C GLN A 224 11.25 4.53 -25.83
N ASP A 225 12.52 4.93 -25.80
CA ASP A 225 13.01 5.83 -24.78
C ASP A 225 12.60 7.27 -25.11
N ILE A 226 11.58 7.74 -24.40
CA ILE A 226 11.00 9.08 -24.53
C ILE A 226 11.24 9.94 -23.28
N TYR A 227 12.02 9.45 -22.32
CA TYR A 227 12.15 10.08 -21.01
C TYR A 227 12.70 11.50 -21.11
N GLU A 228 13.82 11.69 -21.82
CA GLU A 228 14.47 13.01 -21.93
C GLU A 228 13.61 14.02 -22.70
N GLN A 229 12.84 13.60 -23.71
CA GLN A 229 11.92 14.49 -24.42
C GLN A 229 10.75 14.93 -23.52
N VAL A 230 10.18 14.00 -22.74
CA VAL A 230 9.11 14.30 -21.78
C VAL A 230 9.63 15.20 -20.66
N LYS A 231 10.80 14.89 -20.10
CA LYS A 231 11.47 15.71 -19.09
C LYS A 231 11.72 17.14 -19.58
N ASN A 232 12.26 17.30 -20.79
CA ASN A 232 12.47 18.63 -21.38
C ASN A 232 11.15 19.39 -21.58
N LEU A 233 10.09 18.72 -22.04
CA LEU A 233 8.76 19.32 -22.12
C LEU A 233 8.25 19.75 -20.74
N ALA A 234 8.36 18.88 -19.74
CA ALA A 234 7.91 19.12 -18.37
C ALA A 234 8.65 20.30 -17.73
N THR A 235 9.98 20.36 -17.86
CA THR A 235 10.80 21.47 -17.35
C THR A 235 10.44 22.80 -18.00
N ARG A 236 10.18 22.84 -19.31
CA ARG A 236 9.66 24.06 -19.98
C ARG A 236 8.29 24.50 -19.46
N ARG A 237 7.53 23.59 -18.84
CA ARG A 237 6.24 23.87 -18.18
C ARG A 237 6.40 24.19 -16.69
N GLY A 238 7.62 24.30 -16.17
CA GLY A 238 7.89 24.57 -14.76
C GLY A 238 7.74 23.35 -13.85
N LEU A 239 7.82 22.14 -14.42
CA LEU A 239 7.77 20.89 -13.66
C LEU A 239 9.18 20.36 -13.40
N ILE A 240 9.39 19.78 -12.22
CA ILE A 240 10.65 19.12 -11.86
C ILE A 240 10.44 17.62 -11.67
N PRO A 241 11.39 16.75 -12.09
CA PRO A 241 11.25 15.31 -11.90
C PRO A 241 11.07 14.95 -10.42
N LEU A 242 10.13 14.06 -10.10
CA LEU A 242 9.84 13.69 -8.71
C LEU A 242 11.06 13.09 -8.00
N GLN A 243 11.92 12.37 -8.72
CA GLN A 243 13.19 11.81 -8.21
C GLN A 243 14.14 12.87 -7.62
N SER A 244 14.00 14.14 -8.04
CA SER A 244 14.81 15.24 -7.52
C SER A 244 14.31 15.81 -6.19
N VAL A 245 13.07 15.46 -5.80
CA VAL A 245 12.38 15.97 -4.61
C VAL A 245 12.20 14.86 -3.57
N VAL A 246 11.76 13.70 -4.03
CA VAL A 246 11.45 12.54 -3.18
C VAL A 246 12.62 11.58 -3.25
N LYS A 247 13.41 11.53 -2.16
CA LYS A 247 14.56 10.65 -2.04
C LYS A 247 14.11 9.19 -2.18
N ASP A 248 14.89 8.41 -2.92
CA ASP A 248 14.69 6.99 -3.18
C ASP A 248 13.42 6.66 -3.99
N PHE A 249 12.75 7.67 -4.57
CA PHE A 249 11.62 7.45 -5.48
C PHE A 249 12.04 6.62 -6.70
N ARG A 250 11.33 5.52 -6.91
CA ARG A 250 11.44 4.64 -8.08
C ARG A 250 10.06 4.43 -8.65
N VAL A 251 9.95 4.58 -9.97
CA VAL A 251 8.73 4.20 -10.69
C VAL A 251 8.58 2.69 -10.55
N LEU A 252 7.49 2.25 -9.89
CA LEU A 252 7.24 0.84 -9.60
C LEU A 252 6.80 0.04 -10.85
N ASP A 253 6.40 0.75 -11.90
CA ASP A 253 6.05 0.19 -13.19
C ASP A 253 7.22 0.33 -14.17
N GLU A 254 7.52 -0.73 -14.90
CA GLU A 254 8.42 -0.68 -16.06
C GLU A 254 7.75 0.02 -17.26
N ASP A 255 6.48 0.41 -17.16
CA ASP A 255 5.78 1.17 -18.19
C ASP A 255 6.46 2.52 -18.43
N ARG A 256 7.36 2.53 -19.43
CA ARG A 256 8.14 3.67 -19.94
C ARG A 256 7.30 4.79 -20.55
N LYS A 257 6.00 4.84 -20.21
CA LYS A 257 5.01 5.81 -20.67
C LYS A 257 4.51 6.69 -19.54
N VAL A 258 4.80 6.36 -18.29
CA VAL A 258 4.34 7.07 -17.09
C VAL A 258 5.53 7.69 -16.38
N PHE A 259 5.41 8.98 -16.06
CA PHE A 259 6.49 9.76 -15.46
C PHE A 259 5.94 10.66 -14.36
N TYR A 260 6.71 10.85 -13.29
CA TYR A 260 6.27 11.60 -12.12
C TYR A 260 7.04 12.89 -11.98
N PHE A 261 6.32 14.00 -11.79
CA PHE A 261 6.87 15.34 -11.68
C PHE A 261 6.16 16.13 -10.58
N VAL A 262 6.79 17.20 -10.08
CA VAL A 262 6.19 18.15 -9.15
C VAL A 262 5.99 19.48 -9.87
N ASP A 263 4.77 20.02 -9.82
CA ASP A 263 4.48 21.40 -10.25
C ASP A 263 4.81 22.37 -9.11
N GLN A 264 5.98 23.00 -9.19
CA GLN A 264 6.46 23.94 -8.17
C GLN A 264 5.52 25.14 -7.96
N SER A 265 4.72 25.49 -8.96
CA SER A 265 3.79 26.63 -8.89
C SER A 265 2.37 26.23 -8.46
N GLY A 266 2.06 24.94 -8.48
CA GLY A 266 0.72 24.38 -8.28
C GLY A 266 -0.34 24.84 -9.30
N ARG A 267 0.04 25.58 -10.35
CA ARG A 267 -0.91 26.13 -11.33
C ARG A 267 -1.59 25.04 -12.16
N MET A 268 -0.82 24.04 -12.57
CA MET A 268 -1.33 22.93 -13.36
C MET A 268 -2.09 21.92 -12.50
N ALA A 269 -1.61 21.66 -11.27
CA ALA A 269 -2.29 20.76 -10.35
C ALA A 269 -3.68 21.27 -9.94
N LYS A 270 -3.83 22.57 -9.68
CA LYS A 270 -5.13 23.20 -9.33
C LYS A 270 -6.18 23.12 -10.45
N ASP A 271 -5.74 23.05 -11.71
CA ASP A 271 -6.62 22.96 -12.87
C ASP A 271 -7.08 21.52 -13.19
N LEU A 272 -6.61 20.53 -12.43
CA LEU A 272 -6.90 19.12 -12.64
C LEU A 272 -7.86 18.61 -11.57
N THR A 273 -8.88 17.87 -11.98
CA THR A 273 -9.69 17.06 -11.07
C THR A 273 -9.19 15.61 -11.02
N PRO A 274 -9.44 14.86 -9.92
CA PRO A 274 -9.10 13.45 -9.83
C PRO A 274 -9.63 12.65 -11.03
N GLY A 275 -8.75 11.88 -11.68
CA GLY A 275 -9.08 11.09 -12.88
C GLY A 275 -9.07 11.86 -14.22
N GLN A 276 -9.04 13.19 -14.20
CA GLN A 276 -8.95 13.99 -15.42
C GLN A 276 -7.55 13.95 -16.03
N LYS A 277 -7.48 13.83 -17.36
CA LYS A 277 -6.25 13.98 -18.14
C LYS A 277 -6.29 15.29 -18.92
N LYS A 278 -5.26 16.13 -18.79
CA LYS A 278 -5.11 17.40 -19.52
C LYS A 278 -3.88 17.35 -20.43
N PRO A 279 -3.99 17.67 -21.73
CA PRO A 279 -2.82 17.73 -22.60
C PRO A 279 -1.90 18.89 -22.19
N ILE A 280 -0.59 18.62 -22.08
CA ILE A 280 0.41 19.64 -21.70
C ILE A 280 1.37 19.98 -22.84
N GLY A 281 1.37 19.18 -23.91
CA GLY A 281 2.19 19.40 -25.09
C GLY A 281 2.42 18.11 -25.87
N GLN A 282 3.42 18.16 -26.74
CA GLN A 282 3.83 17.04 -27.58
C GLN A 282 5.34 16.84 -27.50
N VAL A 283 5.76 15.59 -27.68
CA VAL A 283 7.16 15.20 -27.86
C VAL A 283 7.31 14.56 -29.22
N SER A 284 8.38 14.89 -29.94
CA SER A 284 8.66 14.35 -31.27
C SER A 284 9.65 13.19 -31.14
N ILE A 285 9.35 12.07 -31.77
CA ILE A 285 10.26 10.93 -31.92
C ILE A 285 10.49 10.63 -33.39
N GLN A 286 11.67 10.15 -33.74
CA GLN A 286 11.93 9.67 -35.09
C GLN A 286 11.48 8.22 -35.21
N LYS A 287 10.64 7.95 -36.22
CA LYS A 287 10.20 6.60 -36.54
C LYS A 287 10.73 6.21 -37.91
N MET A 288 11.42 5.07 -37.97
CA MET A 288 11.94 4.51 -39.20
C MET A 288 10.83 3.74 -39.94
N TYR A 289 10.70 3.98 -41.23
CA TYR A 289 9.80 3.31 -42.16
C TYR A 289 10.62 2.65 -43.26
N GLN A 290 10.12 1.55 -43.82
CA GLN A 290 10.70 0.90 -45.00
C GLN A 290 9.90 1.31 -46.24
N GLY A 291 10.54 2.00 -47.17
CA GLY A 291 9.93 2.45 -48.42
C GLY A 291 10.56 1.80 -49.66
N PRO A 292 9.99 2.05 -50.85
CA PRO A 292 10.53 1.53 -52.12
C PRO A 292 11.98 1.96 -52.41
N ASN A 293 12.42 3.08 -51.83
CA ASN A 293 13.77 3.63 -51.98
C ASN A 293 14.69 3.34 -50.77
N GLY A 294 14.30 2.42 -49.88
CA GLY A 294 15.04 2.11 -48.65
C GLY A 294 14.43 2.72 -47.39
N PRO A 295 15.14 2.62 -46.24
CA PRO A 295 14.65 3.13 -44.97
C PRO A 295 14.66 4.66 -44.92
N TYR A 296 13.60 5.26 -44.36
CA TYR A 296 13.52 6.70 -44.13
C TYR A 296 12.93 7.00 -42.74
N ALA A 297 13.31 8.14 -42.16
CA ALA A 297 12.83 8.59 -40.85
C ALA A 297 11.71 9.62 -41.03
N THR A 298 10.66 9.51 -40.22
CA THR A 298 9.61 10.52 -40.10
C THR A 298 9.43 10.91 -38.64
N ASP A 299 9.27 12.21 -38.39
CA ASP A 299 8.93 12.70 -37.05
C ASP A 299 7.48 12.34 -36.71
N LEU A 300 7.30 11.66 -35.59
CA LEU A 300 6.02 11.35 -35.01
C LEU A 300 5.85 12.16 -33.72
N ASN A 301 4.83 13.01 -33.70
CA ASN A 301 4.47 13.79 -32.51
C ASN A 301 3.54 12.97 -31.62
N LEU A 302 3.96 12.75 -30.37
CA LEU A 302 3.21 12.06 -29.34
C LEU A 302 2.65 13.06 -28.35
N ASN A 303 1.37 12.97 -28.03
CA ASN A 303 0.74 13.82 -27.03
C ASN A 303 1.14 13.40 -25.61
N VAL A 304 1.46 14.38 -24.78
CA VAL A 304 1.75 14.19 -23.35
C VAL A 304 0.59 14.75 -22.54
N TYR A 305 0.06 13.93 -21.63
CA TYR A 305 -1.06 14.29 -20.76
C TYR A 305 -0.62 14.30 -19.31
N ALA A 306 -1.02 15.33 -18.56
CA ALA A 306 -0.89 15.39 -17.11
C ALA A 306 -2.20 14.94 -16.44
N ARG A 307 -2.07 14.31 -15.28
CA ARG A 307 -3.15 14.01 -14.34
C ARG A 307 -2.61 14.06 -12.91
N LEU A 308 -3.51 14.15 -11.93
CA LEU A 308 -3.15 13.89 -10.54
C LEU A 308 -2.83 12.40 -10.33
N PRO A 309 -2.01 12.04 -9.33
CA PRO A 309 -1.86 10.65 -8.89
C PRO A 309 -3.23 10.01 -8.64
N GLY A 310 -3.39 8.82 -9.19
CA GLY A 310 -4.58 8.01 -9.07
C GLY A 310 -4.47 7.07 -7.88
N THR A 311 -5.56 6.36 -7.60
CA THR A 311 -5.65 5.47 -6.44
C THR A 311 -4.61 4.36 -6.41
N LEU A 312 -4.06 3.94 -7.56
CA LEU A 312 -3.13 2.82 -7.69
C LEU A 312 -1.71 3.23 -8.14
N ASP A 313 -1.40 4.53 -8.11
CA ASP A 313 -0.04 5.03 -8.42
C ASP A 313 0.90 4.97 -7.21
#